data_AF-A0A2I0V2Y3-F1
#
_entry.id   AF-A0A2I0V2Y3-F1
#
_cell.length_a   1.000
_cell.length_b   1.000
_cell.length_c   1.000
_cell.angle_alpha   90.00
_cell.angle_beta   90.00
_cell.angle_gamma   90.00
#
_symmetry.space_group_name_H-M   'P 1'
#
loop_
_entity.id
_entity.type
_entity.pdbx_description
1 polymer ?
#
loop_
_entity_poly.entity_id
_entity_poly.type
_entity_poly.pdbx_seq_one_letter_code
_entity_poly.pdbx_strand_id
1 'polypeptide(L)' 'MDNKSLAHITWNCKYHIVFALKYRRQIIYGQIKVVIDRILRQLYEV' A
#
# COMPACT_ATOMS: atom_id res chain seq x y z
N MET A 1 -12.08 -4.41 13.96
CA MET A 1 -10.87 -5.19 13.67
C MET A 1 -11.34 -6.30 12.75
N ASP A 2 -11.32 -6.00 11.46
CA ASP A 2 -12.06 -6.71 10.42
C ASP A 2 -11.22 -7.93 9.97
N ASN A 3 -11.32 -9.03 10.73
CA ASN A 3 -10.69 -10.28 10.36
C ASN A 3 -11.39 -10.82 9.11
N LYS A 4 -10.61 -11.05 8.04
CA LYS A 4 -11.14 -11.70 6.84
C LYS A 4 -11.23 -13.20 7.09
N SER A 5 -12.36 -13.78 6.72
CA SER A 5 -12.61 -15.22 6.88
C SER A 5 -13.07 -15.82 5.56
N LEU A 6 -12.44 -16.91 5.16
CA LEU A 6 -12.98 -17.89 4.23
C LEU A 6 -13.44 -19.14 5.01
N ALA A 7 -14.13 -20.06 4.33
CA ALA A 7 -14.80 -21.21 4.96
C ALA A 7 -13.94 -22.02 5.96
N HIS A 8 -12.60 -22.01 5.82
CA HIS A 8 -11.69 -22.75 6.70
C HIS A 8 -10.52 -21.93 7.23
N ILE A 9 -10.41 -20.64 6.90
CA ILE A 9 -9.23 -19.84 7.28
C ILE A 9 -9.66 -18.43 7.65
N THR A 10 -9.24 -18.00 8.83
CA THR A 10 -9.34 -16.62 9.29
C THR A 10 -7.95 -16.00 9.33
N TRP A 11 -7.76 -14.81 8.76
CA TRP A 11 -6.48 -14.12 8.80
C TRP A 11 -6.63 -12.63 9.06
N ASN A 12 -5.56 -12.07 9.63
CA ASN A 12 -5.41 -10.65 9.90
C ASN A 12 -4.07 -10.17 9.30
N CYS A 13 -4.09 -9.91 7.99
CA CYS A 13 -2.90 -9.54 7.23
C CYS A 13 -2.65 -8.03 7.33
N LYS A 14 -2.05 -7.59 8.44
CA LYS A 14 -1.59 -6.21 8.61
C LYS A 14 -0.11 -6.10 8.26
N TYR A 15 0.21 -5.26 7.29
CA TYR A 15 1.59 -5.03 6.84
C TYR A 15 1.96 -3.55 6.95
N HIS A 16 3.20 -3.28 7.37
CA HIS A 16 3.79 -1.95 7.30
C HIS A 16 4.71 -1.89 6.08
N ILE A 17 4.19 -1.37 4.97
CA ILE A 17 4.89 -1.28 3.69
C ILE A 17 5.46 0.13 3.55
N VAL A 18 6.78 0.24 3.37
CA VAL A 18 7.48 1.53 3.23
C VAL A 18 8.28 1.52 1.94
N PHE A 19 8.13 2.57 1.13
CA PHE A 19 8.89 2.76 -0.10
C PHE A 19 9.95 3.86 0.08
N ALA A 20 11.20 3.55 -0.29
CA ALA A 20 12.30 4.50 -0.30
C ALA A 20 12.96 4.55 -1.68
N LEU A 21 13.19 5.75 -2.20
CA LEU A 21 13.91 5.95 -3.45
C LEU A 21 15.39 5.61 -3.28
N LYS A 22 15.99 5.16 -4.38
CA LYS A 22 17.45 5.14 -4.53
C LYS A 22 17.99 6.55 -4.24
N TYR A 23 18.95 6.65 -3.32
CA TYR A 23 19.53 7.90 -2.81
C TYR A 23 18.60 8.79 -1.97
N ARG A 24 17.45 8.29 -1.49
CA ARG A 24 16.51 9.01 -0.61
C ARG A 24 16.13 10.41 -1.11
N ARG A 25 16.00 10.58 -2.43
CA ARG A 25 15.66 11.87 -3.04
C ARG A 25 14.27 12.31 -2.56
N GLN A 26 14.14 13.58 -2.15
CA GLN A 26 12.87 14.15 -1.68
C GLN A 26 11.87 14.46 -2.83
N ILE A 27 12.25 14.17 -4.07
CA ILE A 27 11.45 14.38 -5.29
C ILE A 27 10.07 13.69 -5.21
N ILE A 28 9.96 12.62 -4.41
CA ILE A 28 8.69 11.90 -4.20
C ILE A 28 7.63 12.74 -3.47
N TYR A 29 7.98 13.65 -2.57
CA TYR A 29 7.05 14.22 -1.59
C TYR A 29 6.04 15.24 -2.15
N GLY A 30 6.05 15.51 -3.46
CA GLY A 30 5.09 16.38 -4.13
C GLY A 30 4.10 15.60 -5.01
N GLN A 31 4.02 15.99 -6.29
CA GLN A 31 3.09 15.42 -7.26
C GLN A 31 3.28 13.91 -7.48
N ILE A 32 4.51 13.41 -7.36
CA ILE A 32 4.83 11.99 -7.57
C ILE A 32 4.17 11.10 -6.50
N LYS A 33 4.12 11.54 -5.23
CA LYS A 33 3.40 10.81 -4.17
C LYS A 33 1.92 10.64 -4.49
N VAL A 34 1.29 11.66 -5.08
CA VAL A 34 -0.13 11.60 -5.46
C VAL A 34 -0.37 10.60 -6.58
N VAL A 35 0.52 10.56 -7.57
CA VAL A 35 0.43 9.59 -8.68
C VAL A 35 0.64 8.16 -8.17
N ILE A 36 1.65 7.95 -7.32
CA ILE A 36 1.91 6.63 -6.71
C ILE A 36 0.72 6.17 -5.87
N ASP A 37 0.12 7.05 -5.07
CA ASP A 37 -1.07 6.72 -4.27
C ASP A 37 -2.26 6.30 -5.14
N ARG A 38 -2.50 7.03 -6.25
CA ARG A 38 -3.56 6.67 -7.22
C ARG A 38 -3.33 5.30 -7.85
N ILE A 39 -2.10 5.01 -8.30
CA ILE A 39 -1.75 3.73 -8.91
C ILE A 39 -1.93 2.60 -7.88
N LEU A 40 -1.46 2.79 -6.64
CA LEU A 40 -1.60 1.80 -5.58
C LEU A 40 -3.05 1.51 -5.23
N ARG A 41 -3.90 2.55 -5.14
CA ARG A 41 -5.34 2.38 -4.92
C ARG A 41 -5.98 1.59 -6.05
N GLN A 42 -5.72 1.97 -7.30
CA GLN A 42 -6.27 1.27 -8.47
C GLN A 42 -5.87 -0.22 -8.51
N LEU A 43 -4.67 -0.57 -8.04
CA LEU A 43 -4.21 -1.96 -7.96
C LEU A 43 -4.83 -2.75 -6.80
N TYR A 44 -5.19 -2.09 -5.70
CA TYR A 44 -5.78 -2.74 -4.52
C TYR A 44 -7.31 -2.83 -4.58
N GLU A 45 -7.94 -2.03 -5.42
CA GLU A 45 -9.40 -1.96 -5.61
C GLU A 45 -9.86 -2.96 -6.68
N VAL A 46 -9.49 -4.24 -6.48
CA VAL A 46 -9.94 -5.43 -7.21
C VAL A 46 -10.39 -6.50 -6.22
#